data_AF-A0A371R6X2-F1
#
_entry.id   AF-A0A371R6X2-F1
#
_cell.length_a   1.000
_cell.length_b   1.000
_cell.length_c   1.000
_cell.angle_alpha   90.00
_cell.angle_beta   90.00
_cell.angle_gamma   90.00
#
_symmetry.space_group_name_H-M   'P 1'
#
loop_
_entity.id
_entity.type
_entity.pdbx_description
1 polymer ?
#
loop_
_entity_poly.entity_id
_entity_poly.type
_entity_poly.pdbx_seq_one_letter_code
_entity_poly.pdbx_strand_id
1 'polypeptide(L)'
;MGQKGLDISIRVKRHFELLKVSSFYGGNLPHWINEKAIYHINGVYPAIKEIMIAVYVGTYTTAIQGMKRNKKDVNRAKPCYLDMTAGTGFIKLTHGDKSFLLFGSATIGLLAPTYFQKELRNRKKIYPFYKAIFIEYDKSKYMVLKNIIEDVCEKLHELNLPCPEYHLIFGDANTLAKDVINKHDDCDHWLVVIDPEGMEISWKTLKALLDTRKVDVIFNYMCAAIRRQLRHACQAKHHAFHQFFGNTNWESLCNNNNEDYIGEKLHEIYIQSIRELGYYVKTASVFANRLFDWHYHLDVIVKKENPPWLRGFEEYSRFLENLKESGLVNILLSNTLSDYIYPTHTNTFH
;
A
#
# COMPACT_ATOMS: atom_id res chain seq x y z
N MET A 1 2.42 7.18 -27.74
CA MET A 1 1.48 7.14 -26.60
C MET A 1 0.29 8.03 -26.93
N GLY A 2 -0.96 7.54 -26.89
CA GLY A 2 -2.14 8.38 -27.14
C GLY A 2 -2.42 9.38 -26.00
N GLN A 3 -3.32 10.34 -26.22
CA GLN A 3 -3.65 11.42 -25.28
C GLN A 3 -4.02 10.93 -23.86
N LYS A 4 -4.68 9.77 -23.73
CA LYS A 4 -4.97 9.12 -22.44
C LYS A 4 -3.74 8.58 -21.71
N GLY A 5 -2.70 8.15 -22.46
CA GLY A 5 -1.44 7.65 -21.90
C GLY A 5 -0.58 8.76 -21.32
N LEU A 6 -0.61 9.95 -21.95
CA LEU A 6 0.06 11.15 -21.44
C LEU A 6 -0.55 11.59 -20.10
N ASP A 7 -1.88 11.58 -19.98
CA ASP A 7 -2.60 11.95 -18.75
C ASP A 7 -2.29 11.03 -17.56
N ILE A 8 -2.26 9.69 -17.73
CA ILE A 8 -1.92 8.78 -16.62
C ILE A 8 -0.46 8.98 -16.15
N SER A 9 0.49 9.17 -17.07
CA SER A 9 1.90 9.38 -16.71
C SER A 9 2.11 10.62 -15.83
N ILE A 10 1.41 11.71 -16.13
CA ILE A 10 1.48 12.96 -15.36
C ILE A 10 0.88 12.74 -13.97
N ARG A 11 -0.27 12.07 -13.89
CA ARG A 11 -0.92 11.76 -12.61
C ARG A 11 -0.05 10.86 -11.74
N VAL A 12 0.59 9.84 -12.31
CA VAL A 12 1.54 8.94 -11.62
C VAL A 12 2.73 9.73 -11.08
N LYS A 13 3.38 10.55 -11.90
CA LYS A 13 4.50 11.40 -11.47
C LYS A 13 4.12 12.30 -10.29
N ARG A 14 2.95 12.94 -10.34
CA ARG A 14 2.47 13.77 -9.22
C ARG A 14 2.27 12.99 -7.92
N HIS A 15 1.83 11.73 -7.99
CA HIS A 15 1.72 10.89 -6.79
C HIS A 15 3.09 10.51 -6.25
N PHE A 16 4.07 10.20 -7.12
CA PHE A 16 5.46 10.00 -6.69
C PHE A 16 6.04 11.22 -5.99
N GLU A 17 5.83 12.42 -6.53
CA GLU A 17 6.29 13.65 -5.89
C GLU A 17 5.70 13.82 -4.49
N LEU A 18 4.40 13.57 -4.33
CA LEU A 18 3.74 13.68 -3.02
C LEU A 18 4.14 12.57 -2.05
N LEU A 19 4.58 11.43 -2.56
CA LEU A 19 5.08 10.32 -1.73
C LEU A 19 6.45 10.62 -1.12
N LYS A 20 7.25 11.51 -1.73
CA LYS A 20 8.54 11.91 -1.17
C LYS A 20 8.34 12.70 0.12
N VAL A 21 9.04 12.28 1.17
CA VAL A 21 8.98 12.94 2.49
C VAL A 21 9.42 14.40 2.37
N SER A 22 10.47 14.67 1.58
CA SER A 22 10.95 16.02 1.33
C SER A 22 9.89 16.96 0.75
N SER A 23 8.96 16.48 -0.09
CA SER A 23 7.90 17.30 -0.67
C SER A 23 6.89 17.79 0.36
N PHE A 24 6.67 17.05 1.45
CA PHE A 24 5.75 17.44 2.52
C PHE A 24 6.40 18.42 3.51
N TYR A 25 7.70 18.26 3.77
CA TYR A 25 8.46 19.13 4.68
C TYR A 25 9.15 20.31 3.98
N GLY A 26 8.88 20.54 2.70
CA GLY A 26 9.48 21.65 1.95
C GLY A 26 11.01 21.54 1.81
N GLY A 27 11.54 20.32 1.71
CA GLY A 27 12.95 20.01 1.54
C GLY A 27 13.76 19.84 2.84
N ASN A 28 13.23 20.30 3.99
CA ASN A 28 13.91 20.21 5.28
C ASN A 28 13.36 19.05 6.11
N LEU A 29 14.02 17.89 6.06
CA LEU A 29 13.64 16.74 6.88
C LEU A 29 13.79 17.07 8.38
N PRO A 30 12.83 16.68 9.24
CA PRO A 30 12.98 16.83 10.68
C PRO A 30 14.30 16.24 11.20
N HIS A 31 15.01 16.99 12.04
CA HIS A 31 16.35 16.66 12.52
C HIS A 31 16.44 15.33 13.29
N TRP A 32 15.32 14.85 13.84
CA TRP A 32 15.23 13.60 14.58
C TRP A 32 14.99 12.38 13.67
N ILE A 33 14.73 12.58 12.37
CA ILE A 33 14.67 11.50 11.38
C ILE A 33 16.07 10.90 11.27
N ASN A 34 16.33 9.93 12.14
CA ASN A 34 17.53 9.12 12.08
C ASN A 34 17.31 8.06 11.01
N GLU A 35 17.75 8.34 9.79
CA GLU A 35 17.62 7.43 8.65
C GLU A 35 18.18 6.02 8.92
N LYS A 36 19.05 5.84 9.93
CA LYS A 36 19.57 4.52 10.31
C LYS A 36 18.51 3.61 10.94
N ALA A 37 17.46 4.17 11.52
CA ALA A 37 16.38 3.41 12.15
C ALA A 37 15.22 3.11 11.16
N ILE A 38 15.28 3.67 9.95
CA ILE A 38 14.30 3.46 8.89
C ILE A 38 14.65 2.19 8.13
N TYR A 39 13.65 1.45 7.68
CA TYR A 39 13.85 0.25 6.87
C TYR A 39 14.48 0.62 5.52
N HIS A 40 15.66 0.02 5.23
CA HIS A 40 16.41 0.25 3.98
C HIS A 40 16.12 -0.88 2.99
N ILE A 41 15.71 -0.52 1.79
CA ILE A 41 15.48 -1.48 0.71
C ILE A 41 16.37 -1.11 -0.48
N ASN A 42 17.17 -2.07 -0.91
CA ASN A 42 17.91 -1.96 -2.17
C ASN A 42 16.96 -2.14 -3.35
N GLY A 43 16.96 -1.17 -4.25
CA GLY A 43 16.06 -1.11 -5.40
C GLY A 43 14.86 -0.19 -5.16
N VAL A 44 14.29 0.31 -6.26
CA VAL A 44 13.22 1.33 -6.19
C VAL A 44 11.81 0.77 -6.35
N TYR A 45 11.67 -0.50 -6.76
CA TYR A 45 10.37 -1.13 -7.01
C TYR A 45 9.36 -1.15 -5.83
N PRO A 46 9.77 -1.14 -4.54
CA PRO A 46 8.82 -0.98 -3.44
C PRO A 46 8.01 0.33 -3.55
N ALA A 47 8.54 1.37 -4.21
CA ALA A 47 7.80 2.62 -4.41
C ALA A 47 6.49 2.44 -5.22
N ILE A 48 6.41 1.41 -6.07
CA ILE A 48 5.18 1.09 -6.81
C ILE A 48 4.06 0.71 -5.84
N LYS A 49 4.34 -0.14 -4.85
CA LYS A 49 3.40 -0.58 -3.83
C LYS A 49 2.82 0.63 -3.09
N GLU A 50 3.69 1.51 -2.59
CA GLU A 50 3.26 2.67 -1.82
C GLU A 50 2.35 3.60 -2.63
N ILE A 51 2.63 3.80 -3.92
CA ILE A 51 1.72 4.60 -4.76
C ILE A 51 0.39 3.92 -4.99
N MET A 52 0.39 2.61 -5.22
CA MET A 52 -0.86 1.87 -5.40
C MET A 52 -1.70 1.93 -4.12
N ILE A 53 -1.08 1.84 -2.94
CA ILE A 53 -1.74 2.06 -1.65
C ILE A 53 -2.29 3.49 -1.59
N ALA A 54 -1.48 4.52 -1.85
CA ALA A 54 -1.91 5.92 -1.79
C ALA A 54 -3.09 6.24 -2.73
N VAL A 55 -3.03 5.74 -3.96
CA VAL A 55 -4.09 5.90 -4.97
C VAL A 55 -5.39 5.25 -4.50
N TYR A 56 -5.31 4.04 -3.96
CA TYR A 56 -6.50 3.34 -3.49
C TYR A 56 -7.06 3.98 -2.21
N VAL A 57 -6.23 4.33 -1.23
CA VAL A 57 -6.64 5.03 0.00
C VAL A 57 -7.40 6.33 -0.32
N GLY A 58 -6.85 7.17 -1.22
CA GLY A 58 -7.50 8.41 -1.65
C GLY A 58 -8.82 8.18 -2.43
N THR A 59 -8.92 7.05 -3.14
CA THR A 59 -10.11 6.67 -3.90
C THR A 59 -11.20 6.10 -2.98
N TYR A 60 -10.83 5.22 -2.04
CA TYR A 60 -11.69 4.63 -1.03
C TYR A 60 -12.40 5.69 -0.20
N THR A 61 -11.66 6.64 0.37
CA THR A 61 -12.24 7.71 1.22
C THR A 61 -13.20 8.61 0.45
N THR A 62 -12.93 8.84 -0.84
CA THR A 62 -13.86 9.55 -1.73
C THR A 62 -15.14 8.74 -1.98
N ALA A 63 -14.98 7.45 -2.29
CA ALA A 63 -16.09 6.57 -2.64
C ALA A 63 -17.04 6.38 -1.46
N ILE A 64 -16.52 6.07 -0.28
CA ILE A 64 -17.34 5.81 0.91
C ILE A 64 -18.12 7.03 1.37
N GLN A 65 -17.50 8.21 1.27
CA GLN A 65 -18.18 9.46 1.55
C GLN A 65 -19.30 9.75 0.53
N GLY A 66 -19.08 9.43 -0.75
CA GLY A 66 -20.10 9.54 -1.79
C GLY A 66 -21.28 8.60 -1.56
N MET A 67 -21.02 7.37 -1.11
CA MET A 67 -22.05 6.37 -0.83
C MET A 67 -23.03 6.79 0.27
N LYS A 68 -22.55 7.44 1.35
CA LYS A 68 -23.45 7.94 2.43
C LYS A 68 -24.35 9.09 1.99
N ARG A 69 -23.84 10.01 1.15
CA ARG A 69 -24.65 11.12 0.61
C ARG A 69 -25.85 10.65 -0.19
N ASN A 70 -25.66 9.63 -1.02
CA ASN A 70 -26.71 9.07 -1.86
C ASN A 70 -27.82 8.38 -1.04
N LYS A 71 -27.52 7.93 0.19
CA LYS A 71 -28.50 7.29 1.08
C LYS A 71 -29.36 8.28 1.89
N LYS A 72 -29.27 9.60 1.61
CA LYS A 72 -29.89 10.68 2.42
C LYS A 72 -29.53 10.62 3.92
N ASP A 73 -28.45 9.90 4.27
CA ASP A 73 -27.91 9.91 5.62
C ASP A 73 -27.20 11.26 5.81
N VAL A 74 -27.74 12.06 6.72
CA VAL A 74 -27.25 13.41 7.02
C VAL A 74 -25.90 13.36 7.74
N ASN A 75 -25.57 12.20 8.32
CA ASN A 75 -24.32 12.01 9.04
C ASN A 75 -23.16 11.70 8.09
N ARG A 76 -21.99 12.28 8.43
CA ARG A 76 -20.74 11.99 7.73
C ARG A 76 -20.39 10.51 7.90
N ALA A 77 -19.83 9.89 6.85
CA ALA A 77 -19.25 8.56 6.99
C ALA A 77 -18.10 8.60 7.98
N LYS A 78 -17.99 7.55 8.79
CA LYS A 78 -16.92 7.28 9.75
C LYS A 78 -16.05 6.11 9.24
N PRO A 79 -15.37 6.25 8.08
CA PRO A 79 -14.45 5.22 7.64
C PRO A 79 -13.23 5.19 8.56
N CYS A 80 -12.74 4.01 8.87
CA CYS A 80 -11.54 3.83 9.67
C CYS A 80 -10.45 3.14 8.85
N TYR A 81 -9.20 3.46 9.18
CA TYR A 81 -8.01 2.89 8.57
C TYR A 81 -7.30 2.02 9.60
N LEU A 82 -6.86 0.83 9.17
CA LEU A 82 -6.04 -0.06 9.99
C LEU A 82 -4.81 -0.48 9.18
N ASP A 83 -3.62 -0.14 9.66
CA ASP A 83 -2.39 -0.77 9.17
C ASP A 83 -1.95 -1.85 10.15
N MET A 84 -1.93 -3.10 9.68
CA MET A 84 -1.58 -4.25 10.51
C MET A 84 -0.08 -4.50 10.61
N THR A 85 0.71 -3.89 9.75
CA THR A 85 2.15 -4.09 9.63
C THR A 85 2.79 -2.73 9.36
N ALA A 86 2.55 -1.80 10.27
CA ALA A 86 2.76 -0.37 10.05
C ALA A 86 4.24 0.02 9.82
N GLY A 87 5.17 -0.84 10.25
CA GLY A 87 6.59 -0.60 10.13
C GLY A 87 6.99 0.66 10.87
N THR A 88 7.92 1.40 10.27
CA THR A 88 8.36 2.71 10.76
C THR A 88 7.48 3.86 10.27
N GLY A 89 6.56 3.63 9.34
CA GLY A 89 5.76 4.68 8.69
C GLY A 89 6.46 5.41 7.53
N PHE A 90 7.79 5.35 7.43
CA PHE A 90 8.58 5.72 6.25
C PHE A 90 9.33 4.51 5.68
N ILE A 91 9.67 4.58 4.39
CA ILE A 91 10.57 3.63 3.72
C ILE A 91 11.74 4.37 3.10
N LYS A 92 12.95 3.80 3.19
CA LYS A 92 14.14 4.33 2.53
C LYS A 92 14.57 3.40 1.42
N LEU A 93 14.57 3.90 0.19
CA LEU A 93 14.99 3.18 -1.01
C LEU A 93 16.37 3.65 -1.44
N THR A 94 17.17 2.74 -1.98
CA THR A 94 18.51 3.04 -2.50
C THR A 94 18.68 2.47 -3.89
N HIS A 95 19.37 3.21 -4.77
CA HIS A 95 19.75 2.74 -6.11
C HIS A 95 21.07 3.39 -6.52
N GLY A 96 22.15 2.61 -6.50
CA GLY A 96 23.50 3.15 -6.63
C GLY A 96 23.85 4.07 -5.45
N ASP A 97 24.27 5.30 -5.76
CA ASP A 97 24.59 6.37 -4.81
C ASP A 97 23.35 7.18 -4.38
N LYS A 98 22.19 6.94 -5.00
CA LYS A 98 20.96 7.69 -4.74
C LYS A 98 20.15 7.05 -3.62
N SER A 99 19.49 7.90 -2.83
CA SER A 99 18.52 7.47 -1.85
C SER A 99 17.23 8.29 -1.91
N PHE A 100 16.12 7.60 -1.69
CA PHE A 100 14.77 8.17 -1.71
C PHE A 100 14.07 7.83 -0.40
N LEU A 101 13.66 8.84 0.35
CA LEU A 101 12.85 8.68 1.55
C LEU A 101 11.38 8.93 1.18
N LEU A 102 10.56 7.89 1.32
CA LEU A 102 9.15 7.91 0.94
C LEU A 102 8.25 7.62 2.14
N PHE A 103 7.03 8.13 2.08
CA PHE A 103 5.95 7.72 2.99
C PHE A 103 5.59 6.24 2.77
N GLY A 104 5.50 5.48 3.86
CA GLY A 104 4.98 4.12 3.87
C GLY A 104 3.48 4.07 4.18
N SER A 105 2.88 2.89 4.10
CA SER A 105 1.44 2.65 4.29
C SER A 105 0.82 3.38 5.50
N ALA A 106 1.46 3.35 6.66
CA ALA A 106 0.93 3.98 7.88
C ALA A 106 0.75 5.51 7.70
N THR A 107 1.77 6.20 7.18
CA THR A 107 1.69 7.66 6.96
C THR A 107 0.83 7.99 5.74
N ILE A 108 0.80 7.14 4.72
CA ILE A 108 -0.12 7.25 3.58
C ILE A 108 -1.58 7.25 4.06
N GLY A 109 -1.92 6.43 5.06
CA GLY A 109 -3.25 6.41 5.68
C GLY A 109 -3.70 7.78 6.20
N LEU A 110 -2.75 8.62 6.65
CA LEU A 110 -3.00 9.99 7.11
C LEU A 110 -3.00 10.99 5.94
N LEU A 111 -2.01 10.90 5.06
CA LEU A 111 -1.69 11.92 4.05
C LEU A 111 -2.52 11.80 2.77
N ALA A 112 -2.78 10.58 2.29
CA ALA A 112 -3.54 10.35 1.07
C ALA A 112 -4.97 10.92 1.11
N PRO A 113 -5.75 10.77 2.21
CA PRO A 113 -7.09 11.36 2.28
C PRO A 113 -7.09 12.84 2.66
N THR A 114 -5.91 13.43 2.95
CA THR A 114 -5.75 14.82 3.42
C THR A 114 -4.91 15.64 2.44
N TYR A 115 -3.62 15.75 2.70
CA TYR A 115 -2.63 16.51 1.94
C TYR A 115 -2.65 16.12 0.45
N PHE A 116 -2.62 14.83 0.10
CA PHE A 116 -2.56 14.44 -1.30
C PHE A 116 -3.86 14.82 -2.04
N GLN A 117 -5.02 14.72 -1.40
CA GLN A 117 -6.28 15.16 -2.01
C GLN A 117 -6.31 16.68 -2.25
N LYS A 118 -5.74 17.48 -1.34
CA LYS A 118 -5.61 18.92 -1.51
C LYS A 118 -4.73 19.24 -2.73
N GLU A 119 -3.53 18.66 -2.78
CA GLU A 119 -2.54 18.94 -3.82
C GLU A 119 -2.93 18.39 -5.21
N LEU A 120 -3.49 17.18 -5.28
CA LEU A 120 -3.80 16.54 -6.57
C LEU A 120 -5.09 17.04 -7.20
N ARG A 121 -6.10 17.36 -6.39
CA ARG A 121 -7.48 17.56 -6.86
C ARG A 121 -8.02 18.96 -6.58
N ASN A 122 -7.23 19.84 -5.95
CA ASN A 122 -7.64 21.18 -5.51
C ASN A 122 -9.03 21.15 -4.83
N ARG A 123 -9.26 20.12 -4.00
CA ARG A 123 -10.57 19.87 -3.42
C ARG A 123 -10.85 20.86 -2.30
N LYS A 124 -11.93 21.62 -2.43
CA LYS A 124 -12.47 22.46 -1.35
C LYS A 124 -12.87 21.67 -0.10
N LYS A 125 -13.21 20.39 -0.24
CA LYS A 125 -13.62 19.52 0.88
C LYS A 125 -12.79 18.24 0.89
N ILE A 126 -12.13 18.03 2.02
CA ILE A 126 -11.23 16.91 2.30
C ILE A 126 -11.97 15.90 3.19
N TYR A 127 -11.70 14.61 2.99
CA TYR A 127 -12.34 13.53 3.74
C TYR A 127 -11.29 12.63 4.40
N PRO A 128 -10.63 13.07 5.50
CA PRO A 128 -9.83 12.17 6.32
C PRO A 128 -10.67 10.97 6.79
N PHE A 129 -9.97 9.90 7.17
CA PHE A 129 -10.56 8.86 8.00
C PHE A 129 -11.10 9.45 9.30
N TYR A 130 -12.05 8.75 9.89
CA TYR A 130 -12.52 9.06 11.23
C TYR A 130 -11.48 8.64 12.27
N LYS A 131 -10.94 7.42 12.14
CA LYS A 131 -9.83 6.91 12.94
C LYS A 131 -8.77 6.25 12.06
N ALA A 132 -7.51 6.34 12.45
CA ALA A 132 -6.39 5.62 11.86
C ALA A 132 -5.64 4.82 12.95
N ILE A 133 -5.63 3.50 12.83
CA ILE A 133 -5.03 2.61 13.82
C ILE A 133 -3.82 1.92 13.18
N PHE A 134 -2.72 1.86 13.91
CA PHE A 134 -1.46 1.27 13.43
C PHE A 134 -0.97 0.22 14.42
N ILE A 135 -0.71 -0.99 13.93
CA ILE A 135 -0.16 -2.09 14.71
C ILE A 135 1.27 -2.35 14.23
N GLU A 136 2.22 -2.41 15.18
CA GLU A 136 3.60 -2.78 14.90
C GLU A 136 4.13 -3.71 16.01
N TYR A 137 4.71 -4.84 15.60
CA TYR A 137 5.19 -5.87 16.52
C TYR A 137 6.63 -5.63 16.98
N ASP A 138 7.47 -5.04 16.13
CA ASP A 138 8.85 -4.73 16.49
C ASP A 138 8.92 -3.46 17.33
N LYS A 139 9.50 -3.57 18.53
CA LYS A 139 9.54 -2.45 19.49
C LYS A 139 10.32 -1.26 18.97
N SER A 140 11.40 -1.50 18.21
CA SER A 140 12.22 -0.42 17.66
C SER A 140 11.49 0.31 16.53
N LYS A 141 10.86 -0.43 15.61
CA LYS A 141 10.02 0.14 14.55
C LYS A 141 8.83 0.93 15.13
N TYR A 142 8.17 0.38 16.16
CA TYR A 142 7.06 1.03 16.85
C TYR A 142 7.43 2.40 17.45
N MET A 143 8.60 2.50 18.11
CA MET A 143 9.04 3.76 18.69
C MET A 143 9.32 4.82 17.62
N VAL A 144 9.87 4.42 16.47
CA VAL A 144 10.08 5.30 15.32
C VAL A 144 8.75 5.72 14.69
N LEU A 145 7.83 4.77 14.50
CA LEU A 145 6.48 5.02 14.00
C LEU A 145 5.75 6.05 14.85
N LYS A 146 5.84 5.94 16.18
CA LYS A 146 5.22 6.90 17.10
C LYS A 146 5.65 8.34 16.82
N ASN A 147 6.96 8.58 16.76
CA ASN A 147 7.50 9.92 16.50
C ASN A 147 7.07 10.43 15.10
N ILE A 148 7.07 9.55 14.09
CA ILE A 148 6.66 9.91 12.73
C ILE A 148 5.18 10.29 12.66
N ILE A 149 4.29 9.54 13.32
CA ILE A 149 2.85 9.82 13.29
C ILE A 149 2.53 11.12 14.04
N GLU A 150 3.18 11.35 15.18
CA GLU A 150 3.06 12.60 15.94
C GLU A 150 3.47 13.81 15.09
N ASP A 151 4.67 13.77 14.50
CA ASP A 151 5.21 14.88 13.68
C ASP A 151 4.41 15.10 12.38
N VAL A 152 3.99 14.04 11.69
CA VAL A 152 3.12 14.17 10.50
C VAL A 152 1.80 14.86 10.86
N CYS A 153 1.21 14.53 12.00
CA CYS A 153 -0.03 15.17 12.43
C CYS A 153 0.17 16.62 12.88
N GLU A 154 1.26 16.94 13.58
CA GLU A 154 1.65 18.33 13.85
C GLU A 154 1.81 19.12 12.56
N LYS A 155 2.50 18.56 11.56
CA LYS A 155 2.70 19.19 10.26
C LYS A 155 1.39 19.39 9.50
N LEU A 156 0.47 18.42 9.55
CA LEU A 156 -0.88 18.60 8.98
C LEU A 156 -1.60 19.78 9.64
N HIS A 157 -1.51 19.93 10.97
CA HIS A 157 -2.11 21.06 11.67
C HIS A 157 -1.48 22.41 11.26
N GLU A 158 -0.16 22.49 11.10
CA GLU A 158 0.52 23.69 10.57
C GLU A 158 0.00 24.09 9.18
N LEU A 159 -0.31 23.09 8.34
CA LEU A 159 -0.85 23.29 6.99
C LEU A 159 -2.37 23.56 6.98
N ASN A 160 -2.99 23.70 8.15
CA ASN A 160 -4.44 23.81 8.36
C ASN A 160 -5.20 22.66 7.68
N LEU A 161 -4.66 21.44 7.83
CA LEU A 161 -5.24 20.19 7.36
C LEU A 161 -5.63 19.31 8.55
N PRO A 162 -6.71 18.53 8.45
CA PRO A 162 -7.12 17.66 9.54
C PRO A 162 -6.20 16.44 9.64
N CYS A 163 -5.74 16.11 10.85
CA CYS A 163 -5.26 14.77 11.19
C CYS A 163 -6.44 13.95 11.77
N PRO A 164 -6.66 12.68 11.34
CA PRO A 164 -7.66 11.82 11.96
C PRO A 164 -7.29 11.50 13.41
N GLU A 165 -8.28 11.11 14.23
CA GLU A 165 -7.97 10.46 15.51
C GLU A 165 -7.12 9.22 15.22
N TYR A 166 -6.01 9.03 15.95
CA TYR A 166 -5.12 7.91 15.69
C TYR A 166 -4.79 7.12 16.95
N HIS A 167 -4.51 5.82 16.76
CA HIS A 167 -4.11 4.90 17.82
C HIS A 167 -2.89 4.10 17.37
N LEU A 168 -1.86 4.08 18.21
CA LEU A 168 -0.64 3.30 18.01
C LEU A 168 -0.69 2.10 18.97
N ILE A 169 -0.52 0.90 18.43
CA ILE A 169 -0.62 -0.34 19.20
C ILE A 169 0.64 -1.18 18.98
N PHE A 170 1.37 -1.42 20.06
CA PHE A 170 2.50 -2.35 20.05
C PHE A 170 1.99 -3.79 20.26
N GLY A 171 2.29 -4.68 19.31
CA GLY A 171 2.01 -6.12 19.45
C GLY A 171 1.72 -6.84 18.14
N ASP A 172 1.35 -8.13 18.24
CA ASP A 172 1.12 -9.00 17.07
C ASP A 172 -0.28 -8.78 16.50
N ALA A 173 -0.34 -8.37 15.23
CA ALA A 173 -1.59 -8.14 14.51
C ALA A 173 -2.48 -9.39 14.42
N ASN A 174 -1.91 -10.60 14.44
CA ASN A 174 -2.69 -11.85 14.47
C ASN A 174 -3.55 -11.99 15.74
N THR A 175 -3.11 -11.36 16.83
CA THR A 175 -3.82 -11.39 18.12
C THR A 175 -4.72 -10.19 18.31
N LEU A 176 -4.34 -9.04 17.75
CA LEU A 176 -4.97 -7.75 18.07
C LEU A 176 -6.02 -7.29 17.06
N ALA A 177 -5.90 -7.63 15.77
CA ALA A 177 -6.67 -6.95 14.72
C ALA A 177 -8.19 -7.10 14.87
N LYS A 178 -8.66 -8.28 15.27
CA LYS A 178 -10.10 -8.51 15.52
C LYS A 178 -10.61 -7.70 16.70
N ASP A 179 -9.84 -7.63 17.78
CA ASP A 179 -10.22 -6.88 18.98
C ASP A 179 -10.23 -5.38 18.71
N VAL A 180 -9.28 -4.88 17.90
CA VAL A 180 -9.26 -3.49 17.44
C VAL A 180 -10.56 -3.16 16.69
N ILE A 181 -10.94 -3.95 15.68
CA ILE A 181 -12.17 -3.69 14.93
C ILE A 181 -13.40 -3.75 15.85
N ASN A 182 -13.46 -4.71 16.78
CA ASN A 182 -14.60 -4.84 17.70
C ASN A 182 -14.70 -3.69 18.71
N LYS A 183 -13.57 -3.15 19.19
CA LYS A 183 -13.52 -2.02 20.13
C LYS A 183 -13.94 -0.69 19.50
N HIS A 184 -13.95 -0.61 18.17
CA HIS A 184 -14.29 0.57 17.41
C HIS A 184 -15.53 0.30 16.54
N ASP A 185 -16.63 -0.08 17.21
CA ASP A 185 -17.93 -0.36 16.59
C ASP A 185 -18.61 0.88 15.98
N ASP A 186 -18.11 2.06 16.33
CA ASP A 186 -18.49 3.35 15.78
C ASP A 186 -17.92 3.64 14.38
N CYS A 187 -17.03 2.79 13.87
CA CYS A 187 -16.55 2.80 12.50
C CYS A 187 -17.59 2.19 11.55
N ASP A 188 -17.98 2.94 10.50
CA ASP A 188 -18.94 2.46 9.50
C ASP A 188 -18.36 1.37 8.59
N HIS A 189 -17.06 1.48 8.29
CA HIS A 189 -16.32 0.61 7.39
C HIS A 189 -14.82 0.80 7.56
N TRP A 190 -14.06 -0.24 7.25
CA TRP A 190 -12.62 -0.30 7.42
C TRP A 190 -11.91 -0.41 6.06
N LEU A 191 -10.82 0.33 5.92
CA LEU A 191 -9.78 -0.01 4.97
C LEU A 191 -8.61 -0.57 5.77
N VAL A 192 -8.27 -1.83 5.53
CA VAL A 192 -7.16 -2.51 6.19
C VAL A 192 -5.99 -2.64 5.21
N VAL A 193 -4.79 -2.25 5.61
CA VAL A 193 -3.56 -2.52 4.86
C VAL A 193 -2.77 -3.59 5.58
N ILE A 194 -2.36 -4.59 4.82
CA ILE A 194 -1.58 -5.74 5.27
C ILE A 194 -0.38 -5.84 4.34
N ASP A 195 0.77 -5.38 4.82
CA ASP A 195 2.01 -5.28 4.08
C ASP A 195 3.14 -6.10 4.72
N PRO A 196 3.03 -7.44 4.71
CA PRO A 196 4.02 -8.33 5.30
C PRO A 196 5.31 -8.38 4.47
N GLU A 197 6.43 -8.74 5.11
CA GLU A 197 7.68 -9.05 4.40
C GLU A 197 7.71 -10.51 3.90
N GLY A 198 6.77 -11.35 4.36
CA GLY A 198 6.58 -12.75 3.97
C GLY A 198 5.22 -13.33 4.38
N MET A 199 5.21 -14.18 5.41
CA MET A 199 4.05 -14.97 5.86
C MET A 199 3.61 -14.65 7.29
N GLU A 200 3.87 -13.43 7.76
CA GLU A 200 3.65 -12.99 9.14
C GLU A 200 2.16 -12.99 9.52
N ILE A 201 1.25 -12.81 8.56
CA ILE A 201 -0.19 -12.77 8.79
C ILE A 201 -0.83 -14.10 8.43
N SER A 202 -1.44 -14.74 9.43
CA SER A 202 -2.11 -16.02 9.26
C SER A 202 -3.44 -15.88 8.48
N TRP A 203 -3.82 -16.94 7.77
CA TRP A 203 -5.14 -17.06 7.13
C TRP A 203 -6.28 -16.84 8.12
N LYS A 204 -6.15 -17.36 9.34
CA LYS A 204 -7.16 -17.21 10.40
C LYS A 204 -7.43 -15.74 10.69
N THR A 205 -6.40 -14.90 10.73
CA THR A 205 -6.51 -13.46 10.96
C THR A 205 -7.19 -12.77 9.78
N LEU A 206 -6.70 -12.99 8.55
CA LEU A 206 -7.31 -12.41 7.35
C LEU A 206 -8.78 -12.81 7.23
N LYS A 207 -9.10 -14.09 7.39
CA LYS A 207 -10.47 -14.60 7.36
C LYS A 207 -11.33 -13.93 8.43
N ALA A 208 -10.85 -13.78 9.66
CA ALA A 208 -11.60 -13.12 10.73
C ALA A 208 -11.92 -11.66 10.41
N LEU A 209 -11.02 -10.94 9.72
CA LEU A 209 -11.26 -9.58 9.24
C LEU A 209 -12.32 -9.57 8.15
N LEU A 210 -12.18 -10.42 7.13
CA LEU A 210 -13.13 -10.53 6.02
C LEU A 210 -14.53 -10.96 6.52
N ASP A 211 -14.62 -11.79 7.54
CA ASP A 211 -15.91 -12.20 8.11
C ASP A 211 -16.69 -11.04 8.77
N THR A 212 -16.06 -9.90 9.07
CA THR A 212 -16.76 -8.69 9.55
C THR A 212 -17.67 -8.05 8.50
N ARG A 213 -17.45 -8.35 7.21
CA ARG A 213 -18.19 -7.83 6.04
C ARG A 213 -18.23 -6.30 5.88
N LYS A 214 -17.47 -5.55 6.68
CA LYS A 214 -17.36 -4.08 6.63
C LYS A 214 -15.92 -3.64 6.34
N VAL A 215 -15.16 -4.47 5.64
CA VAL A 215 -13.73 -4.25 5.36
C VAL A 215 -13.47 -4.34 3.87
N ASP A 216 -12.64 -3.41 3.39
CA ASP A 216 -11.82 -3.59 2.19
C ASP A 216 -10.38 -3.81 2.68
N VAL A 217 -9.63 -4.69 2.01
CA VAL A 217 -8.25 -5.03 2.40
C VAL A 217 -7.31 -4.77 1.22
N ILE A 218 -6.18 -4.11 1.47
CA ILE A 218 -5.02 -4.12 0.58
C ILE A 218 -4.01 -5.11 1.16
N PHE A 219 -3.63 -6.12 0.41
CA PHE A 219 -2.73 -7.19 0.85
C PHE A 219 -1.51 -7.28 -0.08
N ASN A 220 -0.30 -7.13 0.47
CA ASN A 220 0.93 -7.35 -0.26
C ASN A 220 1.35 -8.82 -0.17
N TYR A 221 1.24 -9.55 -1.28
CA TYR A 221 1.64 -10.95 -1.38
C TYR A 221 3.06 -11.06 -1.97
N MET A 222 4.03 -11.36 -1.11
CA MET A 222 5.46 -11.42 -1.46
C MET A 222 5.84 -12.72 -2.17
N CYS A 223 5.46 -12.88 -3.45
CA CYS A 223 5.67 -14.08 -4.27
C CYS A 223 7.10 -14.64 -4.17
N ALA A 224 8.12 -13.79 -4.31
CA ALA A 224 9.51 -14.24 -4.25
C ALA A 224 9.90 -14.77 -2.85
N ALA A 225 9.43 -14.13 -1.77
CA ALA A 225 9.70 -14.57 -0.41
C ALA A 225 9.01 -15.89 -0.09
N ILE A 226 7.72 -16.01 -0.43
CA ILE A 226 6.92 -17.21 -0.17
C ILE A 226 7.46 -18.39 -1.01
N ARG A 227 7.77 -18.18 -2.29
CA ARG A 227 8.35 -19.21 -3.17
C ARG A 227 9.62 -19.83 -2.59
N ARG A 228 10.54 -19.02 -2.04
CA ARG A 228 11.80 -19.49 -1.45
C ARG A 228 11.58 -20.45 -0.27
N GLN A 229 10.44 -20.36 0.40
CA GLN A 229 10.10 -21.19 1.55
C GLN A 229 9.41 -22.51 1.17
N LEU A 230 8.96 -22.69 -0.09
CA LEU A 230 8.20 -23.88 -0.49
C LEU A 230 8.98 -25.18 -0.25
N ARG A 231 10.28 -25.23 -0.59
CA ARG A 231 11.08 -26.45 -0.40
C ARG A 231 11.12 -26.88 1.07
N HIS A 232 11.26 -25.92 1.97
CA HIS A 232 11.24 -26.19 3.41
C HIS A 232 9.83 -26.60 3.88
N ALA A 233 8.80 -25.93 3.36
CA ALA A 233 7.41 -26.27 3.64
C ALA A 233 7.07 -27.73 3.28
N CYS A 234 7.54 -28.21 2.14
CA CYS A 234 7.30 -29.57 1.67
C CYS A 234 8.00 -30.67 2.48
N GLN A 235 9.02 -30.30 3.27
CA GLN A 235 9.81 -31.25 4.08
C GLN A 235 9.41 -31.21 5.56
N ALA A 236 8.86 -30.09 6.03
CA ALA A 236 8.52 -29.90 7.43
C ALA A 236 7.07 -30.29 7.71
N LYS A 237 6.84 -31.13 8.73
CA LYS A 237 5.49 -31.48 9.22
C LYS A 237 4.70 -30.28 9.77
N HIS A 238 5.41 -29.26 10.26
CA HIS A 238 4.84 -28.05 10.82
C HIS A 238 5.60 -26.85 10.25
N HIS A 239 5.02 -26.22 9.23
CA HIS A 239 5.58 -25.05 8.57
C HIS A 239 4.60 -23.87 8.59
N ALA A 240 5.11 -22.65 8.48
CA ALA A 240 4.32 -21.42 8.43
C ALA A 240 3.27 -21.41 7.30
N PHE A 241 3.47 -22.19 6.24
CA PHE A 241 2.52 -22.35 5.14
C PHE A 241 1.14 -22.81 5.63
N HIS A 242 1.04 -23.73 6.59
CA HIS A 242 -0.27 -24.16 7.10
C HIS A 242 -1.03 -23.02 7.78
N GLN A 243 -0.32 -22.14 8.48
CA GLN A 243 -0.95 -20.97 9.13
C GLN A 243 -1.28 -19.89 8.10
N PHE A 244 -0.38 -19.66 7.14
CA PHE A 244 -0.52 -18.63 6.12
C PHE A 244 -1.62 -18.94 5.10
N PHE A 245 -1.65 -20.15 4.53
CA PHE A 245 -2.70 -20.57 3.58
C PHE A 245 -3.97 -21.06 4.29
N GLY A 246 -3.85 -21.54 5.53
CA GLY A 246 -4.98 -22.09 6.29
C GLY A 246 -5.54 -23.42 5.78
N ASN A 247 -4.87 -24.04 4.80
CA ASN A 247 -5.21 -25.32 4.20
C ASN A 247 -3.93 -26.03 3.68
N THR A 248 -4.11 -27.19 3.04
CA THR A 248 -3.02 -28.01 2.47
C THR A 248 -2.99 -28.00 0.94
N ASN A 249 -3.80 -27.16 0.26
CA ASN A 249 -3.89 -27.15 -1.21
C ASN A 249 -2.55 -26.83 -1.89
N TRP A 250 -1.71 -26.03 -1.22
CA TRP A 250 -0.34 -25.71 -1.67
C TRP A 250 0.60 -26.92 -1.72
N GLU A 251 0.32 -27.99 -0.96
CA GLU A 251 1.16 -29.20 -0.93
C GLU A 251 1.18 -29.91 -2.29
N SER A 252 0.16 -29.71 -3.12
CA SER A 252 0.13 -30.20 -4.50
C SER A 252 1.34 -29.73 -5.33
N LEU A 253 1.98 -28.62 -4.94
CA LEU A 253 3.15 -28.06 -5.62
C LEU A 253 4.48 -28.67 -5.15
N CYS A 254 4.50 -29.51 -4.11
CA CYS A 254 5.72 -30.09 -3.55
C CYS A 254 6.48 -31.03 -4.48
N ASN A 255 5.79 -31.59 -5.47
CA ASN A 255 6.39 -32.49 -6.46
C ASN A 255 6.84 -31.77 -7.74
N ASN A 256 6.52 -30.48 -7.89
CA ASN A 256 6.78 -29.69 -9.10
C ASN A 256 7.98 -28.75 -8.93
N ASN A 257 9.18 -29.33 -8.76
CA ASN A 257 10.40 -28.58 -8.44
C ASN A 257 10.98 -27.75 -9.60
N ASN A 258 10.45 -27.87 -10.83
CA ASN A 258 11.00 -27.26 -12.05
C ASN A 258 10.07 -26.27 -12.73
N GLU A 259 8.98 -25.84 -12.09
CA GLU A 259 8.06 -24.91 -12.73
C GLU A 259 8.49 -23.46 -12.53
N ASP A 260 8.76 -22.79 -13.65
CA ASP A 260 8.62 -21.33 -13.72
C ASP A 260 7.24 -20.95 -13.14
N TYR A 261 7.15 -19.82 -12.43
CA TYR A 261 5.89 -19.30 -11.88
C TYR A 261 5.30 -19.98 -10.63
N ILE A 262 6.06 -20.76 -9.84
CA ILE A 262 5.57 -21.31 -8.54
C ILE A 262 4.96 -20.22 -7.63
N GLY A 263 5.55 -19.02 -7.61
CA GLY A 263 5.02 -17.90 -6.83
C GLY A 263 3.59 -17.51 -7.25
N GLU A 264 3.31 -17.52 -8.55
CA GLU A 264 1.98 -17.26 -9.12
C GLU A 264 0.99 -18.34 -8.74
N LYS A 265 1.40 -19.62 -8.81
CA LYS A 265 0.51 -20.74 -8.46
C LYS A 265 0.13 -20.71 -6.98
N LEU A 266 1.10 -20.41 -6.11
CA LEU A 266 0.85 -20.21 -4.68
C LEU A 266 -0.10 -19.03 -4.45
N HIS A 267 0.09 -17.92 -5.17
CA HIS A 267 -0.80 -16.77 -5.10
C HIS A 267 -2.22 -17.09 -5.54
N GLU A 268 -2.41 -17.82 -6.64
CA GLU A 268 -3.74 -18.22 -7.11
C GLU A 268 -4.46 -19.11 -6.09
N ILE A 269 -3.75 -20.04 -5.42
CA ILE A 269 -4.31 -20.83 -4.32
C ILE A 269 -4.80 -19.93 -3.17
N TYR A 270 -4.01 -18.90 -2.84
CA TYR A 270 -4.36 -17.92 -1.80
C TYR A 270 -5.60 -17.11 -2.19
N ILE A 271 -5.63 -16.54 -3.39
CA ILE A 271 -6.76 -15.75 -3.91
C ILE A 271 -8.02 -16.61 -4.05
N GLN A 272 -7.90 -17.86 -4.49
CA GLN A 272 -9.04 -18.75 -4.62
C GLN A 272 -9.74 -18.96 -3.26
N SER A 273 -8.95 -19.11 -2.19
CA SER A 273 -9.47 -19.19 -0.83
C SER A 273 -10.23 -17.91 -0.42
N ILE A 274 -9.78 -16.73 -0.88
CA ILE A 274 -10.47 -15.44 -0.64
C ILE A 274 -11.77 -15.36 -1.45
N ARG A 275 -11.75 -15.79 -2.72
CA ARG A 275 -12.93 -15.80 -3.60
C ARG A 275 -14.02 -16.73 -3.07
N GLU A 276 -13.65 -17.86 -2.47
CA GLU A 276 -14.58 -18.78 -1.80
C GLU A 276 -15.32 -18.16 -0.60
N LEU A 277 -14.73 -17.13 0.04
CA LEU A 277 -15.42 -16.32 1.06
C LEU A 277 -16.41 -15.30 0.44
N GLY A 278 -16.53 -15.28 -0.89
CA GLY A 278 -17.38 -14.40 -1.68
C GLY A 278 -16.81 -12.99 -1.81
N TYR A 279 -15.49 -12.84 -1.86
CA TYR A 279 -14.80 -11.57 -2.08
C TYR A 279 -14.28 -11.47 -3.52
N TYR A 280 -14.32 -10.25 -4.06
CA TYR A 280 -13.66 -9.92 -5.31
C TYR A 280 -12.22 -9.48 -5.01
N VAL A 281 -11.26 -9.96 -5.81
CA VAL A 281 -9.85 -9.62 -5.66
C VAL A 281 -9.36 -8.98 -6.96
N LYS A 282 -8.78 -7.79 -6.84
CA LYS A 282 -8.09 -7.11 -7.93
C LYS A 282 -6.59 -7.09 -7.64
N THR A 283 -5.82 -7.73 -8.52
CA THR A 283 -4.36 -7.84 -8.38
C THR A 283 -3.63 -6.83 -9.27
N ALA A 284 -2.56 -6.26 -8.73
CA ALA A 284 -1.51 -5.57 -9.45
C ALA A 284 -0.19 -6.33 -9.29
N SER A 285 0.50 -6.64 -10.39
CA SER A 285 1.70 -7.48 -10.34
C SER A 285 2.96 -6.64 -10.52
N VAL A 286 3.99 -6.83 -9.69
CA VAL A 286 5.19 -6.00 -9.77
C VAL A 286 6.44 -6.86 -9.84
N PHE A 287 7.15 -6.77 -10.97
CA PHE A 287 8.35 -7.55 -11.27
C PHE A 287 9.57 -6.63 -11.31
N ALA A 288 10.56 -6.87 -10.42
CA ALA A 288 11.79 -6.06 -10.43
C ALA A 288 12.77 -6.43 -11.56
N ASN A 289 12.61 -7.60 -12.18
CA ASN A 289 13.25 -8.01 -13.42
C ASN A 289 12.62 -9.34 -13.83
N ARG A 290 12.51 -9.62 -15.13
CA ARG A 290 11.93 -10.88 -15.64
C ARG A 290 12.76 -12.13 -15.31
N LEU A 291 13.91 -11.98 -14.65
CA LEU A 291 14.79 -13.05 -14.19
C LEU A 291 14.54 -13.49 -12.73
N PHE A 292 13.33 -13.27 -12.20
CA PHE A 292 12.76 -13.98 -11.03
C PHE A 292 13.25 -13.62 -9.62
N ASP A 293 14.07 -12.60 -9.43
CA ASP A 293 14.66 -12.33 -8.10
C ASP A 293 13.74 -11.56 -7.13
N TRP A 294 12.89 -10.68 -7.64
CA TRP A 294 11.97 -9.91 -6.80
C TRP A 294 10.65 -9.65 -7.53
N HIS A 295 9.58 -10.21 -6.97
CA HIS A 295 8.22 -10.20 -7.52
C HIS A 295 7.23 -10.26 -6.36
N TYR A 296 6.20 -9.42 -6.41
CA TYR A 296 5.06 -9.43 -5.49
C TYR A 296 3.76 -9.07 -6.22
N HIS A 297 2.64 -9.41 -5.60
CA HIS A 297 1.31 -8.95 -5.98
C HIS A 297 0.76 -8.03 -4.92
N LEU A 298 0.13 -6.94 -5.34
CA LEU A 298 -0.68 -6.11 -4.46
C LEU A 298 -2.15 -6.36 -4.76
N ASP A 299 -2.83 -6.99 -3.81
CA ASP A 299 -4.22 -7.40 -3.94
C ASP A 299 -5.13 -6.41 -3.23
N VAL A 300 -6.14 -5.92 -3.94
CA VAL A 300 -7.25 -5.18 -3.36
C VAL A 300 -8.47 -6.10 -3.27
N ILE A 301 -8.81 -6.46 -2.05
CA ILE A 301 -9.85 -7.42 -1.68
C ILE A 301 -11.07 -6.64 -1.20
N VAL A 302 -12.20 -6.81 -1.90
CA VAL A 302 -13.43 -6.04 -1.67
C VAL A 302 -14.65 -6.93 -1.71
N LYS A 303 -15.67 -6.64 -0.89
CA LYS A 303 -16.87 -7.50 -0.83
C LYS A 303 -17.76 -7.34 -2.07
N LYS A 304 -17.80 -6.14 -2.65
CA LYS A 304 -18.62 -5.86 -3.83
C LYS A 304 -17.96 -6.44 -5.08
N GLU A 305 -18.75 -7.04 -5.95
CA GLU A 305 -18.26 -7.48 -7.26
C GLU A 305 -18.01 -6.28 -8.18
N ASN A 306 -16.81 -6.26 -8.79
CA ASN A 306 -16.34 -5.24 -9.75
C ASN A 306 -16.75 -3.79 -9.42
N PRO A 307 -16.36 -3.25 -8.25
CA PRO A 307 -16.79 -1.92 -7.85
C PRO A 307 -16.16 -0.84 -8.73
N PRO A 308 -16.93 0.18 -9.16
CA PRO A 308 -16.46 1.19 -10.11
C PRO A 308 -15.29 2.03 -9.58
N TRP A 309 -15.11 2.09 -8.25
CA TRP A 309 -14.00 2.81 -7.63
C TRP A 309 -12.65 2.09 -7.78
N LEU A 310 -12.61 0.81 -8.20
CA LEU A 310 -11.34 0.14 -8.50
C LEU A 310 -10.72 0.58 -9.83
N ARG A 311 -11.48 1.22 -10.72
CA ARG A 311 -10.97 1.63 -12.04
C ARG A 311 -9.68 2.45 -11.97
N GLY A 312 -9.57 3.34 -10.98
CA GLY A 312 -8.35 4.14 -10.77
C GLY A 312 -7.15 3.27 -10.41
N PHE A 313 -7.35 2.26 -9.55
CA PHE A 313 -6.31 1.28 -9.23
C PHE A 313 -5.88 0.51 -10.48
N GLU A 314 -6.83 0.05 -11.32
CA GLU A 314 -6.49 -0.68 -12.56
C GLU A 314 -5.70 0.16 -13.56
N GLU A 315 -6.08 1.43 -13.75
CA GLU A 315 -5.38 2.34 -14.66
C GLU A 315 -3.93 2.56 -14.21
N TYR A 316 -3.70 2.70 -12.90
CA TYR A 316 -2.35 2.83 -12.34
C TYR A 316 -1.56 1.53 -12.42
N SER A 317 -2.15 0.40 -12.08
CA SER A 317 -1.47 -0.90 -12.12
C SER A 317 -0.96 -1.22 -13.52
N ARG A 318 -1.82 -1.08 -14.55
CA ARG A 318 -1.40 -1.30 -15.95
C ARG A 318 -0.25 -0.39 -16.38
N PHE A 319 -0.20 0.85 -15.87
CA PHE A 319 0.89 1.76 -16.19
C PHE A 319 2.18 1.35 -15.48
N LEU A 320 2.11 1.07 -14.17
CA LEU A 320 3.27 0.78 -13.32
C LEU A 320 3.86 -0.61 -13.60
N GLU A 321 3.05 -1.61 -13.93
CA GLU A 321 3.47 -2.95 -14.36
C GLU A 321 4.43 -2.94 -15.54
N ASN A 322 4.28 -1.94 -16.42
CA ASN A 322 5.10 -1.80 -17.62
C ASN A 322 6.31 -0.87 -17.40
N LEU A 323 6.48 -0.31 -16.20
CA LEU A 323 7.56 0.61 -15.89
C LEU A 323 8.84 -0.17 -15.54
N LYS A 324 9.90 0.07 -16.30
CA LYS A 324 11.25 -0.45 -15.98
C LYS A 324 11.83 0.31 -14.80
N GLU A 325 12.78 -0.31 -14.08
CA GLU A 325 13.47 0.32 -12.95
C GLU A 325 14.05 1.69 -13.29
N SER A 326 14.70 1.85 -14.45
CA SER A 326 15.26 3.14 -14.88
C SER A 326 14.17 4.21 -15.05
N GLY A 327 12.99 3.83 -15.52
CA GLY A 327 11.84 4.73 -15.59
C GLY A 327 11.37 5.16 -14.21
N LEU A 328 11.35 4.23 -13.25
CA LEU A 328 10.99 4.49 -11.87
C LEU A 328 12.01 5.39 -11.16
N VAL A 329 13.31 5.13 -11.33
CA VAL A 329 14.39 5.99 -10.84
C VAL A 329 14.26 7.40 -11.42
N ASN A 330 13.99 7.54 -12.72
CA ASN A 330 13.81 8.85 -13.34
C ASN A 330 12.61 9.62 -12.77
N ILE A 331 11.52 8.95 -12.44
CA ILE A 331 10.37 9.59 -11.78
C ILE A 331 10.73 10.01 -10.35
N LEU A 332 11.44 9.16 -9.61
CA LEU A 332 11.87 9.48 -8.25
C LEU A 332 12.89 10.61 -8.20
N LEU A 333 13.69 10.80 -9.26
CA LEU A 333 14.67 11.89 -9.37
C LEU A 333 14.10 13.21 -9.90
N SER A 334 13.01 13.19 -10.66
CA SER A 334 12.45 14.43 -11.21
C SER A 334 12.02 15.33 -10.04
N ASN A 335 12.53 16.55 -9.96
CA ASN A 335 12.17 17.52 -8.91
C ASN A 335 11.05 18.48 -9.36
N THR A 336 10.66 18.45 -10.64
CA THR A 336 9.66 19.35 -11.23
C THR A 336 8.85 18.69 -12.35
N LEU A 337 7.59 19.09 -12.47
CA LEU A 337 6.70 18.73 -13.59
C LEU A 337 7.15 19.33 -14.94
N SER A 338 8.05 20.32 -14.94
CA SER A 338 8.44 21.12 -16.10
C SER A 338 9.25 20.36 -17.15
N ASP A 339 10.01 19.34 -16.73
CA ASP A 339 11.05 18.74 -17.58
C ASP A 339 10.51 17.86 -18.73
N TYR A 340 9.17 17.76 -18.87
CA TYR A 340 8.52 16.91 -19.87
C TYR A 340 7.31 17.54 -20.56
N ILE A 341 6.98 18.82 -20.31
CA ILE A 341 5.80 19.48 -20.93
C ILE A 341 6.13 20.11 -22.29
N TYR A 342 7.41 20.24 -22.67
CA TYR A 342 7.81 20.58 -24.04
C TYR A 342 9.00 19.72 -24.48
N PRO A 343 8.87 18.85 -25.51
CA PRO A 343 10.01 18.62 -26.37
C PRO A 343 10.19 19.90 -27.17
N THR A 344 11.14 20.75 -26.78
CA THR A 344 11.62 21.78 -27.70
C THR A 344 12.22 21.07 -28.90
N HIS A 345 11.42 20.93 -29.96
CA HIS A 345 11.95 20.90 -31.31
C HIS A 345 12.67 22.21 -31.54
N THR A 346 13.96 22.24 -31.21
CA THR A 346 14.91 23.09 -31.89
C THR A 346 15.85 22.16 -32.64
N ASN A 347 15.37 21.68 -33.78
CA ASN A 347 16.27 21.30 -34.86
C ASN A 347 16.99 22.59 -35.26
N THR A 348 18.25 22.68 -34.92
CA THR A 348 19.21 23.57 -35.57
C THR A 348 19.29 23.16 -37.03
N PHE A 349 18.66 23.94 -37.90
CA PHE A 349 19.16 24.15 -39.25
C PHE A 349 20.11 25.33 -39.17
N HIS A 350 21.41 25.06 -39.32
CA HIS A 350 22.32 25.77 -40.20
C HIS A 350 23.57 24.93 -40.42
#